data_AF-A0A212JUN2-F1
#
_entry.id   AF-A0A212JUN2-F1
#
_cell.length_a   1.000
_cell.length_b   1.000
_cell.length_c   1.000
_cell.angle_alpha   90.00
_cell.angle_beta   90.00
_cell.angle_gamma   90.00
#
_symmetry.space_group_name_H-M   'P 1'
#
loop_
_entity.id
_entity.type
_entity.pdbx_description
1 polymer ?
#
loop_
_entity_poly.entity_id
_entity_poly.type
_entity_poly.pdbx_seq_one_letter_code
_entity_poly.pdbx_strand_id
1 'polypeptide(L)'
;MMAVTPAHLPRVPYDRAAAVAYAHRWAYRRNPAYYDYEKLGGDCTNFASQCLYAGTGIMNYTPTYGWYYIDANNKSPSWTGVEYFRNFVTRNKVNPGPVGELSDMDSVELGDFAQLRFQGREAFSHTPIIVEIGEPRTLDTILVAAHTYDADYRPLSSYTVDELRFLHILGAYPPNIIEF
;
A
#
# COMPACT_ATOMS: atom_id res chain seq x y z
N MET A 1 35.29 9.39 -0.47
CA MET A 1 33.92 9.52 0.03
C MET A 1 33.33 8.11 0.08
N MET A 2 32.87 7.63 1.24
CA MET A 2 32.20 6.34 1.32
C MET A 2 30.83 6.47 0.67
N ALA A 3 30.51 5.59 -0.30
CA ALA A 3 29.18 5.55 -0.90
C ALA A 3 28.18 5.13 0.20
N VAL A 4 27.21 6.00 0.49
CA VAL A 4 26.09 5.65 1.37
C VAL A 4 25.23 4.66 0.62
N THR A 5 25.08 3.44 1.13
CA THR A 5 24.19 2.46 0.50
C THR A 5 22.73 2.86 0.72
N PRO A 6 21.79 2.50 -0.18
CA PRO A 6 20.38 2.88 -0.07
C PRO A 6 19.71 2.48 1.27
N ALA A 7 20.25 1.45 1.95
CA ALA A 7 19.79 1.01 3.26
C ALA A 7 20.07 2.02 4.40
N HIS A 8 21.04 2.92 4.22
CA HIS A 8 21.47 3.90 5.24
C HIS A 8 21.00 5.33 4.95
N LEU A 9 20.18 5.52 3.91
CA LEU A 9 19.61 6.84 3.62
C LEU A 9 18.51 7.17 4.63
N PRO A 10 18.45 8.42 5.12
CA PRO A 10 17.43 8.83 6.07
C PRO A 10 16.05 8.72 5.43
N ARG A 11 15.15 7.99 6.10
CA ARG A 11 13.74 7.85 5.75
C ARG A 11 12.90 8.54 6.82
N VAL A 12 11.79 9.13 6.38
CA VAL A 12 10.71 9.50 7.29
C VAL A 12 10.05 8.21 7.77
N PRO A 13 9.93 7.99 9.09
CA PRO A 13 9.28 6.81 9.63
C PRO A 13 7.83 6.70 9.14
N TYR A 14 7.37 5.48 8.90
CA TYR A 14 5.97 5.21 8.56
C TYR A 14 5.11 5.20 9.83
N ASP A 15 4.14 6.12 9.92
CA ASP A 15 3.14 6.10 10.98
C ASP A 15 2.07 5.03 10.67
N ARG A 16 2.39 3.80 11.09
CA ARG A 16 1.52 2.63 10.95
C ARG A 16 0.16 2.84 11.62
N ALA A 17 0.14 3.51 12.78
CA ALA A 17 -1.09 3.76 13.52
C ALA A 17 -2.01 4.73 12.76
N ALA A 18 -1.45 5.77 12.13
CA ALA A 18 -2.23 6.67 11.28
C ALA A 18 -2.80 5.97 10.04
N ALA A 19 -2.04 5.08 9.40
CA ALA A 19 -2.52 4.31 8.26
C ALA A 19 -3.69 3.37 8.64
N VAL A 20 -3.57 2.67 9.76
CA VAL A 20 -4.62 1.77 10.28
C VAL A 20 -5.85 2.55 10.76
N ALA A 21 -5.65 3.67 11.46
CA ALA A 21 -6.76 4.54 11.87
C ALA A 21 -7.52 5.12 10.66
N TYR A 22 -6.80 5.45 9.59
CA TYR A 22 -7.42 5.85 8.33
C TYR A 22 -8.24 4.70 7.74
N ALA A 23 -7.69 3.49 7.72
CA ALA A 23 -8.36 2.31 7.20
C ALA A 23 -9.70 2.06 7.92
N HIS A 24 -9.71 1.97 9.25
CA HIS A 24 -10.94 1.78 10.03
C HIS A 24 -11.98 2.87 9.80
N ARG A 25 -11.54 4.13 9.70
CA ARG A 25 -12.45 5.26 9.48
C ARG A 25 -13.18 5.17 8.13
N TRP A 26 -12.50 4.67 7.11
CA TRP A 26 -12.95 4.75 5.73
C TRP A 26 -13.31 3.41 5.10
N ALA A 27 -13.08 2.27 5.75
CA ALA A 27 -13.35 0.94 5.20
C ALA A 27 -14.76 0.74 4.59
N TYR A 28 -15.77 1.41 5.16
CA TYR A 28 -17.18 1.33 4.71
C TYR A 28 -17.71 2.65 4.12
N ARG A 29 -16.83 3.59 3.78
CA ARG A 29 -17.17 4.93 3.28
C ARG A 29 -16.16 5.35 2.23
N ARG A 30 -16.38 6.51 1.59
CA ARG A 30 -15.40 7.11 0.68
C ARG A 30 -14.99 8.46 1.22
N ASN A 31 -13.68 8.70 1.31
CA ASN A 31 -13.16 9.99 1.71
C ASN A 31 -13.39 10.99 0.58
N PRO A 32 -14.18 12.07 0.78
CA PRO A 32 -14.51 13.02 -0.28
C PRO A 32 -13.30 13.81 -0.82
N ALA A 33 -12.13 13.73 -0.18
CA ALA A 33 -10.88 14.27 -0.72
C ALA A 33 -10.37 13.49 -1.95
N TYR A 34 -10.86 12.28 -2.17
CA TYR A 34 -10.45 11.41 -3.27
C TYR A 34 -11.67 11.02 -4.11
N TYR A 35 -11.44 10.81 -5.40
CA TYR A 35 -12.48 10.34 -6.30
C TYR A 35 -12.92 8.92 -5.94
N ASP A 36 -14.21 8.66 -6.08
CA ASP A 36 -14.80 7.35 -5.82
C ASP A 36 -14.65 6.43 -7.04
N TYR A 37 -13.81 5.40 -6.89
CA TYR A 37 -13.49 4.44 -7.96
C TYR A 37 -14.31 3.15 -7.90
N GLU A 38 -15.30 3.04 -6.99
CA GLU A 38 -16.06 1.80 -6.75
C GLU A 38 -16.58 1.19 -8.07
N LYS A 39 -17.05 2.03 -9.00
CA LYS A 39 -17.67 1.60 -10.27
C LYS A 39 -16.74 1.63 -11.48
N LEU A 40 -15.50 2.08 -11.32
CA LEU A 40 -14.53 2.23 -12.42
C LEU A 40 -13.38 1.22 -12.35
N GLY A 41 -13.24 0.55 -11.20
CA GLY A 41 -12.09 -0.31 -10.90
C GLY A 41 -10.91 0.48 -10.32
N GLY A 42 -10.01 -0.23 -9.65
CA GLY A 42 -8.84 0.37 -8.98
C GLY A 42 -9.11 0.91 -7.57
N ASP A 43 -10.35 0.85 -7.08
CA ASP A 43 -10.70 1.40 -5.75
C ASP A 43 -9.97 0.70 -4.59
N CYS A 44 -9.65 -0.59 -4.73
CA CYS A 44 -8.82 -1.29 -3.76
C CYS A 44 -7.46 -0.61 -3.57
N THR A 45 -6.78 -0.26 -4.67
CA THR A 45 -5.46 0.36 -4.63
C THR A 45 -5.57 1.85 -4.32
N ASN A 46 -6.65 2.51 -4.74
CA ASN A 46 -6.95 3.89 -4.34
C ASN A 46 -7.05 3.99 -2.81
N PHE A 47 -7.83 3.12 -2.17
CA PHE A 47 -7.96 3.04 -0.72
C PHE A 47 -6.64 2.70 -0.03
N ALA A 48 -5.92 1.68 -0.53
CA ALA A 48 -4.60 1.33 -0.03
C ALA A 48 -3.63 2.51 -0.10
N SER A 49 -3.65 3.27 -1.21
CA SER A 49 -2.81 4.44 -1.38
C SER A 49 -3.17 5.57 -0.43
N GLN A 50 -4.46 5.77 -0.15
CA GLN A 50 -4.89 6.73 0.86
C GLN A 50 -4.42 6.34 2.26
N CYS A 51 -4.49 5.05 2.63
CA CYS A 51 -3.99 4.57 3.91
C CYS A 51 -2.46 4.76 4.02
N LEU A 52 -1.72 4.39 2.97
CA LEU A 52 -0.28 4.59 2.90
C LEU A 52 0.08 6.08 3.00
N TYR A 53 -0.69 6.95 2.34
CA TYR A 53 -0.46 8.39 2.41
C TYR A 53 -0.75 8.96 3.80
N ALA A 54 -1.78 8.46 4.49
CA ALA A 54 -2.08 8.87 5.86
C ALA A 54 -0.93 8.55 6.83
N GLY A 55 -0.19 7.45 6.60
CA GLY A 55 0.97 7.10 7.42
C GLY A 55 2.30 7.68 6.95
N THR A 56 2.44 8.12 5.70
CA THR A 56 3.73 8.62 5.16
C THR A 56 3.76 10.13 4.89
N GLY A 57 2.63 10.73 4.52
CA GLY A 57 2.51 12.15 4.19
C GLY A 57 3.28 12.63 2.96
N ILE A 58 3.98 11.75 2.24
CA ILE A 58 4.89 12.13 1.15
C ILE A 58 4.49 11.41 -0.15
N MET A 59 4.02 12.18 -1.12
CA MET A 59 3.80 11.71 -2.49
C MET A 59 5.03 11.92 -3.36
N ASN A 60 5.10 11.17 -4.45
CA ASN A 60 6.06 11.37 -5.54
C ASN A 60 5.31 11.83 -6.79
N TYR A 61 5.44 13.11 -7.14
CA TYR A 61 4.74 13.72 -8.28
C TYR A 61 5.46 13.53 -9.64
N THR A 62 6.42 12.60 -9.74
CA THR A 62 7.04 12.28 -11.05
C THR A 62 5.93 11.82 -12.01
N PRO A 63 5.73 12.48 -13.17
CA PRO A 63 4.71 12.06 -14.13
C PRO A 63 4.90 10.60 -14.55
N THR A 64 3.79 9.86 -14.67
CA THR A 64 3.74 8.44 -15.09
C THR A 64 4.38 7.43 -14.13
N TYR A 65 5.55 7.71 -13.57
CA TYR A 65 6.36 6.77 -12.79
C TYR A 65 6.40 7.08 -11.28
N GLY A 66 5.77 8.17 -10.85
CA GLY A 66 5.63 8.52 -9.45
C GLY A 66 4.56 7.70 -8.73
N TRP A 67 4.15 8.21 -7.58
CA TRP A 67 3.02 7.74 -6.78
C TRP A 67 2.36 8.97 -6.16
N TYR A 68 1.28 9.42 -6.79
CA TYR A 68 0.59 10.64 -6.41
C TYR A 68 -0.88 10.63 -6.85
N TYR A 69 -1.65 11.45 -6.15
CA TYR A 69 -3.00 11.82 -6.51
C TYR A 69 -3.17 13.33 -6.33
N ILE A 70 -3.62 14.01 -7.38
CA ILE A 70 -4.05 15.41 -7.33
C ILE A 70 -5.57 15.45 -7.51
N ASP A 71 -6.05 14.80 -8.57
CA ASP A 71 -7.47 14.60 -8.84
C ASP A 71 -7.69 13.35 -9.71
N ALA A 72 -8.95 13.09 -10.08
CA ALA A 72 -9.33 11.90 -10.84
C ALA A 72 -8.62 11.77 -12.19
N ASN A 73 -8.34 12.90 -12.85
CA ASN A 73 -7.70 13.02 -14.15
C ASN A 73 -6.18 13.21 -14.04
N ASN A 74 -5.69 13.63 -12.87
CA ASN A 74 -4.27 13.85 -12.60
C ASN A 74 -3.79 13.02 -11.42
N LYS A 75 -3.43 11.76 -11.71
CA LYS A 75 -2.86 10.81 -10.77
C LYS A 75 -1.93 9.84 -11.50
N SER A 76 -0.98 9.25 -10.79
CA SER A 76 -0.12 8.21 -11.33
C SER A 76 -0.84 6.85 -11.43
N PRO A 77 -0.48 5.98 -12.39
CA PRO A 77 -0.98 4.60 -12.46
C PRO A 77 -0.78 3.79 -11.16
N SER A 78 0.31 4.05 -10.42
CA SER A 78 0.62 3.41 -9.13
C SER A 78 -0.33 3.78 -8.00
N TRP A 79 -1.13 4.84 -8.13
CA TRP A 79 -2.11 5.22 -7.12
C TRP A 79 -3.36 4.32 -7.14
N THR A 80 -3.71 3.79 -8.32
CA THR A 80 -4.95 3.00 -8.51
C THR A 80 -4.73 1.60 -9.09
N GLY A 81 -3.50 1.24 -9.48
CA GLY A 81 -3.19 -0.07 -10.08
C GLY A 81 -2.30 -0.95 -9.19
N VAL A 82 -2.73 -2.20 -8.96
CA VAL A 82 -2.10 -3.16 -8.03
C VAL A 82 -0.62 -3.42 -8.34
N GLU A 83 -0.29 -3.75 -9.58
CA GLU A 83 1.10 -4.01 -9.98
C GLU A 83 1.95 -2.73 -9.96
N TYR A 84 1.38 -1.60 -10.39
CA TYR A 84 2.08 -0.32 -10.40
C TYR A 84 2.37 0.19 -8.98
N PHE A 85 1.45 -0.02 -8.04
CA PHE A 85 1.64 0.26 -6.62
C PHE A 85 2.83 -0.51 -6.06
N ARG A 86 2.87 -1.83 -6.28
CA ARG A 86 3.99 -2.68 -5.85
C ARG A 86 5.29 -2.24 -6.49
N ASN A 87 5.30 -2.02 -7.81
CA ASN A 87 6.50 -1.60 -8.53
C ASN A 87 7.08 -0.28 -8.01
N PHE A 88 6.20 0.67 -7.64
CA PHE A 88 6.64 1.91 -7.02
C PHE A 88 7.19 1.67 -5.60
N VAL A 89 6.43 1.00 -4.74
CA VAL A 89 6.82 0.78 -3.33
C VAL A 89 8.14 0.00 -3.22
N THR A 90 8.33 -1.03 -4.06
CA THR A 90 9.52 -1.90 -4.04
C THR A 90 10.59 -1.48 -5.04
N ARG A 91 10.58 -0.21 -5.49
CA ARG A 91 11.58 0.29 -6.44
C ARG A 91 12.98 0.34 -5.80
N ASN A 92 14.00 0.10 -6.62
CA ASN A 92 15.39 0.32 -6.20
C ASN A 92 15.80 1.81 -6.27
N LYS A 93 15.10 2.61 -7.09
CA LYS A 93 15.42 4.03 -7.29
C LYS A 93 15.18 4.81 -6.00
N VAL A 94 16.18 5.53 -5.54
CA VAL A 94 16.06 6.46 -4.42
C VAL A 94 15.49 7.77 -4.93
N ASN A 95 14.21 8.01 -4.66
CA ASN A 95 13.52 9.28 -4.93
C ASN A 95 12.33 9.42 -3.96
N PRO A 96 11.70 10.60 -3.84
CA PRO A 96 10.66 10.86 -2.83
C PRO A 96 9.53 9.83 -2.79
N GLY A 97 8.84 9.71 -1.66
CA GLY A 97 7.65 8.87 -1.50
C GLY A 97 7.91 7.54 -0.76
N PRO A 98 6.83 6.76 -0.51
CA PRO A 98 6.89 5.54 0.29
C PRO A 98 7.84 4.51 -0.30
N VAL A 99 8.56 3.78 0.54
CA VAL A 99 9.45 2.68 0.16
C VAL A 99 9.16 1.46 1.02
N GLY A 100 9.21 0.30 0.41
CA GLY A 100 8.96 -0.97 1.08
C GLY A 100 9.64 -2.12 0.34
N GLU A 101 9.42 -3.32 0.84
CA GLU A 101 9.97 -4.55 0.30
C GLU A 101 8.93 -5.67 0.29
N LEU A 102 9.22 -6.73 -0.48
CA LEU A 102 8.46 -7.97 -0.35
C LEU A 102 8.82 -8.62 0.98
N SER A 103 7.81 -9.15 1.65
CA SER A 103 7.95 -9.77 2.96
C SER A 103 7.22 -11.11 3.04
N ASP A 104 7.68 -11.92 3.97
CA ASP A 104 7.09 -13.13 4.48
C ASP A 104 5.90 -12.78 5.40
N MET A 105 5.00 -13.75 5.61
CA MET A 105 3.88 -13.61 6.56
C MET A 105 4.38 -13.33 7.98
N ASP A 106 5.49 -13.95 8.39
CA ASP A 106 6.02 -13.83 9.75
C ASP A 106 6.59 -12.44 10.08
N SER A 107 6.87 -11.64 9.05
CA SER A 107 7.51 -10.32 9.19
C SER A 107 6.56 -9.15 8.92
N VAL A 108 5.30 -9.40 8.55
CA VAL A 108 4.34 -8.31 8.31
C VAL A 108 3.99 -7.56 9.61
N GLU A 109 3.68 -6.28 9.46
CA GLU A 109 3.27 -5.41 10.56
C GLU A 109 1.94 -4.74 10.23
N LEU A 110 1.32 -4.13 11.24
CA LEU A 110 0.13 -3.30 11.04
C LEU A 110 0.43 -2.17 10.04
N GLY A 111 -0.54 -1.92 9.16
CA GLY A 111 -0.40 -0.94 8.08
C GLY A 111 0.42 -1.41 6.88
N ASP A 112 0.94 -2.65 6.87
CA ASP A 112 1.47 -3.29 5.66
C ASP A 112 0.33 -3.73 4.73
N PHE A 113 0.67 -4.14 3.51
CA PHE A 113 -0.30 -4.54 2.51
C PHE A 113 -0.13 -5.99 2.12
N ALA A 114 -1.24 -6.66 1.84
CA ALA A 114 -1.25 -7.93 1.14
C ALA A 114 -1.76 -7.69 -0.28
N GLN A 115 -1.13 -8.30 -1.28
CA GLN A 115 -1.64 -8.31 -2.64
C GLN A 115 -2.05 -9.71 -3.04
N LEU A 116 -3.26 -9.81 -3.60
CA LEU A 116 -3.89 -11.08 -3.89
C LEU A 116 -4.06 -11.27 -5.40
N ARG A 117 -3.71 -12.46 -5.87
CA ARG A 117 -4.10 -12.97 -7.19
C ARG A 117 -5.22 -13.98 -6.99
N PHE A 118 -6.45 -13.54 -7.26
CA PHE A 118 -7.62 -14.41 -7.15
C PHE A 118 -7.54 -15.59 -8.11
N GLN A 119 -8.19 -16.69 -7.72
CA GLN A 119 -8.24 -17.90 -8.53
C GLN A 119 -8.66 -17.62 -9.98
N GLY A 120 -7.88 -18.13 -10.94
CA GLY A 120 -8.15 -17.98 -12.37
C GLY A 120 -7.82 -16.60 -12.95
N ARG A 121 -7.15 -15.73 -12.19
CA ARG A 121 -6.58 -14.47 -12.70
C ARG A 121 -5.10 -14.65 -13.01
N GLU A 122 -4.66 -14.05 -14.11
CA GLU A 122 -3.25 -14.04 -14.52
C GLU A 122 -2.38 -13.10 -13.68
N ALA A 123 -2.96 -12.04 -13.11
CA ALA A 123 -2.24 -10.99 -12.38
C ALA A 123 -2.83 -10.70 -11.00
N PHE A 124 -2.02 -10.12 -10.11
CA PHE A 124 -2.51 -9.60 -8.83
C PHE A 124 -3.54 -8.50 -9.10
N SER A 125 -4.66 -8.56 -8.37
CA SER A 125 -5.84 -7.73 -8.65
C SER A 125 -6.49 -7.12 -7.41
N HIS A 126 -5.93 -7.35 -6.23
CA HIS A 126 -6.42 -6.77 -4.98
C HIS A 126 -5.28 -6.35 -4.06
N THR A 127 -5.46 -5.23 -3.36
CA THR A 127 -4.48 -4.66 -2.39
C THR A 127 -5.18 -4.26 -1.08
N PRO A 128 -5.48 -5.20 -0.17
CA PRO A 128 -5.89 -4.90 1.21
C PRO A 128 -4.75 -4.36 2.08
N ILE A 129 -5.11 -3.58 3.10
CA ILE A 129 -4.21 -3.16 4.19
C ILE A 129 -4.43 -4.03 5.43
N ILE A 130 -3.36 -4.44 6.10
CA ILE A 130 -3.39 -5.21 7.35
C ILE A 130 -3.73 -4.27 8.51
N VAL A 131 -4.80 -4.59 9.24
CA VAL A 131 -5.32 -3.79 10.35
C VAL A 131 -5.27 -4.50 11.69
N GLU A 132 -5.16 -5.83 11.69
CA GLU A 132 -4.95 -6.63 12.90
C GLU A 132 -4.11 -7.88 12.59
N ILE A 133 -3.28 -8.28 13.54
CA ILE A 133 -2.52 -9.53 13.50
C ILE A 133 -2.72 -10.23 14.85
N GLY A 134 -3.44 -11.36 14.82
CA GLY A 134 -3.63 -12.21 15.99
C GLY A 134 -2.57 -13.30 16.15
N GLU A 135 -2.65 -14.03 17.26
CA GLU A 135 -1.76 -15.13 17.61
C GLU A 135 -2.53 -16.47 17.67
N PRO A 136 -2.04 -17.56 17.04
CA PRO A 136 -0.84 -17.62 16.20
C PRO A 136 -1.03 -16.82 14.90
N ARG A 137 0.06 -16.30 14.34
CA ARG A 137 0.03 -15.57 13.08
C ARG A 137 -0.26 -16.50 11.90
N THR A 138 -1.47 -16.42 11.36
CA THR A 138 -1.95 -17.22 10.22
C THR A 138 -2.80 -16.35 9.30
N LEU A 139 -3.20 -16.88 8.14
CA LEU A 139 -4.14 -16.18 7.26
C LEU A 139 -5.53 -15.97 7.91
N ASP A 140 -5.90 -16.76 8.93
CA ASP A 140 -7.15 -16.58 9.68
C ASP A 140 -7.08 -15.43 10.67
N THR A 141 -5.89 -15.17 11.21
CA THR A 141 -5.66 -14.17 12.27
C THR A 141 -5.05 -12.88 11.77
N ILE A 142 -4.59 -12.82 10.51
CA ILE A 142 -4.25 -11.57 9.83
C ILE A 142 -5.52 -11.01 9.20
N LEU A 143 -6.00 -9.89 9.77
CA LEU A 143 -7.22 -9.22 9.35
C LEU A 143 -6.90 -7.97 8.55
N VAL A 144 -7.72 -7.71 7.53
CA VAL A 144 -7.53 -6.62 6.59
C VAL A 144 -8.75 -5.73 6.44
N ALA A 145 -8.49 -4.49 5.99
CA ALA A 145 -9.48 -3.59 5.45
C ALA A 145 -9.30 -3.37 3.94
N ALA A 146 -10.40 -3.21 3.21
CA ALA A 146 -10.37 -3.01 1.75
C ALA A 146 -11.68 -2.44 1.18
N HIS A 147 -11.61 -1.86 -0.02
CA HIS A 147 -12.76 -1.38 -0.80
C HIS A 147 -13.23 -2.34 -1.92
N THR A 148 -12.76 -3.60 -1.94
CA THR A 148 -13.38 -4.64 -2.79
C THR A 148 -14.26 -5.48 -1.90
N TYR A 149 -15.58 -5.35 -2.06
CA TYR A 149 -16.56 -5.83 -1.09
C TYR A 149 -16.28 -5.24 0.30
N ASP A 150 -16.31 -3.90 0.39
CA ASP A 150 -16.06 -3.07 1.58
C ASP A 150 -15.96 -3.86 2.89
N ALA A 151 -14.76 -3.89 3.45
CA ALA A 151 -14.41 -4.77 4.55
C ALA A 151 -13.52 -4.04 5.55
N ASP A 152 -13.76 -4.32 6.83
CA ASP A 152 -12.87 -4.05 7.96
C ASP A 152 -12.79 -5.34 8.79
N TYR A 153 -11.63 -5.61 9.40
CA TYR A 153 -11.36 -6.84 10.16
C TYR A 153 -11.67 -8.15 9.39
N ARG A 154 -11.50 -8.17 8.07
CA ARG A 154 -11.75 -9.38 7.27
C ARG A 154 -10.53 -10.31 7.30
N PRO A 155 -10.67 -11.60 7.67
CA PRO A 155 -9.56 -12.55 7.61
C PRO A 155 -9.02 -12.72 6.19
N LEU A 156 -7.69 -12.75 6.02
CA LEU A 156 -7.08 -13.03 4.72
C LEU A 156 -7.46 -14.40 4.16
N SER A 157 -7.66 -15.40 5.02
CA SER A 157 -8.09 -16.74 4.63
C SER A 157 -9.47 -16.79 3.96
N SER A 158 -10.29 -15.74 4.13
CA SER A 158 -11.61 -15.64 3.49
C SER A 158 -11.54 -15.33 1.98
N TYR A 159 -10.35 -15.08 1.43
CA TYR A 159 -10.14 -14.89 0.00
C TYR A 159 -9.65 -16.18 -0.65
N THR A 160 -10.32 -16.62 -1.71
CA THR A 160 -9.84 -17.72 -2.56
C THR A 160 -8.81 -17.20 -3.56
N VAL A 161 -7.54 -17.52 -3.33
CA VAL A 161 -6.41 -16.98 -4.11
C VAL A 161 -5.52 -18.10 -4.65
N ASP A 162 -4.95 -17.88 -5.83
CA ASP A 162 -3.87 -18.72 -6.37
C ASP A 162 -2.52 -18.28 -5.78
N GLU A 163 -2.38 -16.99 -5.44
CA GLU A 163 -1.13 -16.41 -4.95
C GLU A 163 -1.38 -15.18 -4.06
N LEU A 164 -0.48 -14.98 -3.11
CA LEU A 164 -0.46 -13.89 -2.14
C LEU A 164 0.98 -13.40 -2.03
N ARG A 165 1.16 -12.07 -1.93
CA ARG A 165 2.44 -11.46 -1.55
C ARG A 165 2.22 -10.34 -0.54
N PHE A 166 3.16 -10.14 0.37
CA PHE A 166 3.12 -9.04 1.34
C PHE A 166 4.08 -7.92 0.94
N LEU A 167 3.68 -6.70 1.24
CA LEU A 167 4.49 -5.48 1.06
C LEU A 167 4.71 -4.87 2.44
N HIS A 168 5.93 -5.00 2.94
CA HIS A 168 6.35 -4.39 4.19
C HIS A 168 6.84 -2.96 3.94
N ILE A 169 6.21 -1.98 4.61
CA ILE A 169 6.54 -0.57 4.41
C ILE A 169 7.65 -0.15 5.36
N LEU A 170 8.76 0.34 4.81
CA LEU A 170 9.96 0.71 5.56
C LEU A 170 10.00 2.21 5.93
N GLY A 171 9.09 3.02 5.39
CA GLY A 171 9.09 4.48 5.54
C GLY A 171 8.86 5.20 4.22
N ALA A 172 9.29 6.47 4.15
CA ALA A 172 9.27 7.25 2.92
C ALA A 172 10.56 8.05 2.76
N TYR A 173 11.04 8.20 1.51
CA TYR A 173 12.11 9.15 1.23
C TYR A 173 11.55 10.57 1.17
N PRO A 174 12.22 11.57 1.79
CA PRO A 174 11.74 12.93 1.82
C PRO A 174 11.83 13.62 0.46
N PRO A 175 11.05 14.71 0.21
CA PRO A 175 11.05 15.43 -1.06
C PRO A 175 12.41 15.97 -1.53
N ASN A 176 13.31 16.26 -0.60
CA ASN A 176 14.64 16.81 -0.84
C ASN A 176 15.75 15.74 -0.87
N ILE A 177 15.40 14.45 -0.95
CA ILE A 177 16.39 13.38 -1.12
C ILE A 177 17.13 13.57 -2.45
N ILE A 178 18.45 13.42 -2.42
CA ILE A 178 19.26 13.43 -3.65
C ILE A 178 19.07 12.07 -4.33
N GLU A 179 18.74 12.08 -5.62
CA GLU A 179 18.57 10.83 -6.38
C GLU A 179 19.92 10.12 -6.53
N PHE A 180 19.91 8.79 -6.37
CA PHE A 180 21.05 7.91 -6.59
C PHE A 180 20.64 6.72 -7.46
#